data_AF-A0A9J6GKI7-F1
#
_entry.id   AF-A0A9J6GKI7-F1
#
_cell.length_a   1.000
_cell.length_b   1.000
_cell.length_c   1.000
_cell.angle_alpha   90.00
_cell.angle_beta   90.00
_cell.angle_gamma   90.00
#
_symmetry.space_group_name_H-M   'P 1'
#
loop_
_entity.id
_entity.type
_entity.pdbx_description
1 polymer ?
#
loop_
_entity_poly.entity_id
_entity_poly.type
_entity_poly.pdbx_seq_one_letter_code
_entity_poly.pdbx_strand_id
1 'polypeptide(L)'
;MPDLGPYEQELQQKRAISGNLRRLIVNKLFQACWKITRYPTHRLYQTATEQLVSRYPHLIDHLDGRDGLDMWTGCLRNKFKNARKQFENCSPEMLARKQKYSHKKQKQTCSDTEPPNKKLCRLANSNHLAMYDEGAMMQHCEWLEENAGTTEDEAKRQRLLATANRRHKQLQTMSVQEALTTFPFLCVESTLLMEFEVVFQKRIADKMEAGFASLSDIILKHGTEREVASFLDAAQEDGIRAVLAFMADRCADSFEAILTEVSFR
;
A
#
# COMPACT_ATOMS: atom_id res chain seq x y z
N MET A 1 -14.57 4.48 36.29
CA MET A 1 -14.38 4.94 34.89
C MET A 1 -13.91 6.39 34.88
N PRO A 2 -12.87 6.76 34.11
CA PRO A 2 -12.43 8.14 33.98
C PRO A 2 -13.45 8.98 33.19
N ASP A 3 -13.53 10.26 33.51
CA ASP A 3 -14.35 11.23 32.79
C ASP A 3 -13.85 11.39 31.33
N LEU A 4 -14.75 11.15 30.38
CA LEU A 4 -14.52 11.23 28.95
C LEU A 4 -14.84 12.62 28.36
N GLY A 5 -15.36 13.54 29.18
CA GLY A 5 -15.57 14.95 28.87
C GLY A 5 -16.57 15.17 27.72
N PRO A 6 -16.30 16.09 26.76
CA PRO A 6 -17.28 16.48 25.73
C PRO A 6 -17.69 15.34 24.78
N TYR A 7 -16.93 14.24 24.77
CA TYR A 7 -17.19 13.06 23.93
C TYR A 7 -18.17 12.07 24.56
N GLU A 8 -18.62 12.29 25.81
CA GLU A 8 -19.66 11.47 26.43
C GLU A 8 -20.99 11.57 25.66
N GLN A 9 -21.28 12.75 25.09
CA GLN A 9 -22.44 12.96 24.21
C GLN A 9 -22.31 12.20 22.88
N GLU A 10 -21.12 12.17 22.27
CA GLU A 10 -20.87 11.39 21.05
C GLU A 10 -20.93 9.88 21.30
N LEU A 11 -20.48 9.42 22.47
CA LEU A 11 -20.56 8.01 22.89
C LEU A 11 -21.99 7.58 23.22
N GLN A 12 -22.87 8.50 23.59
CA GLN A 12 -24.29 8.19 23.80
C GLN A 12 -25.07 8.04 22.48
N GLN A 13 -24.60 8.64 21.38
CA GLN A 13 -25.31 8.67 20.09
C GLN A 13 -25.24 7.35 19.28
N LYS A 14 -24.66 6.26 19.82
CA LYS A 14 -24.62 4.91 19.22
C LYS A 14 -24.08 4.86 17.77
N ARG A 15 -23.20 5.77 17.38
CA ARG A 15 -22.57 5.81 16.05
C ARG A 15 -21.28 4.98 16.02
N ALA A 16 -20.85 4.57 14.82
CA ALA A 16 -19.56 3.92 14.62
C ALA A 16 -18.40 4.79 15.15
N ILE A 17 -17.57 4.20 16.00
CA ILE A 17 -16.49 4.92 16.70
C ILE A 17 -15.39 5.30 15.71
N SER A 18 -15.15 6.60 15.55
CA SER A 18 -13.98 7.08 14.79
C SER A 18 -12.67 6.63 15.43
N GLY A 19 -11.64 6.35 14.62
CA GLY A 19 -10.31 5.95 15.09
C GLY A 19 -9.67 6.95 16.08
N ASN A 20 -10.04 8.23 16.00
CA ASN A 20 -9.60 9.28 16.92
C ASN A 20 -10.23 9.13 18.31
N LEU A 21 -11.54 8.83 18.38
CA LEU A 21 -12.27 8.62 19.62
C LEU A 21 -11.78 7.34 20.33
N ARG A 22 -11.52 6.27 19.57
CA ARG A 22 -10.91 5.03 20.10
C ARG A 22 -9.57 5.31 20.79
N ARG A 23 -8.71 6.13 20.16
CA ARG A 23 -7.40 6.51 20.71
C ARG A 23 -7.54 7.32 22.00
N LEU A 24 -8.52 8.21 22.07
CA LEU A 24 -8.80 9.03 23.24
C LEU A 24 -9.25 8.18 24.45
N ILE A 25 -10.19 7.26 24.23
CA ILE A 25 -10.69 6.34 25.27
C ILE A 25 -9.52 5.56 25.88
N VAL A 26 -8.67 4.97 25.02
CA VAL A 26 -7.48 4.23 25.46
C VAL A 26 -6.51 5.12 26.24
N ASN A 27 -6.34 6.39 25.85
CA ASN A 27 -5.49 7.33 26.59
C ASN A 27 -6.04 7.66 27.98
N LYS A 28 -7.37 7.85 28.11
CA LYS A 28 -8.02 8.14 29.39
C LYS A 28 -7.97 6.94 30.34
N LEU A 29 -8.24 5.73 29.83
CA LEU A 29 -8.06 4.49 30.59
C LEU A 29 -6.61 4.29 31.02
N PHE A 30 -5.66 4.55 30.11
CA PHE A 30 -4.24 4.51 30.42
C PHE A 30 -3.89 5.47 31.56
N GLN A 31 -4.32 6.73 31.51
CA GLN A 31 -4.07 7.71 32.57
C GLN A 31 -4.65 7.27 33.93
N ALA A 32 -5.88 6.74 33.93
CA ALA A 32 -6.51 6.24 35.15
C ALA A 32 -5.74 5.06 35.75
N CYS A 33 -5.38 4.07 34.94
CA CYS A 33 -4.63 2.91 35.40
C CYS A 33 -3.17 3.25 35.76
N TRP A 34 -2.55 4.21 35.07
CA TRP A 34 -1.17 4.62 35.30
C TRP A 34 -0.99 5.33 36.65
N LYS A 35 -2.04 6.01 37.15
CA LYS A 35 -2.07 6.56 38.51
C LYS A 35 -2.02 5.46 39.58
N ILE A 36 -2.55 4.27 39.28
CA ILE A 36 -2.59 3.13 40.21
C ILE A 36 -1.26 2.36 40.14
N THR A 37 -0.82 1.98 38.94
CA THR A 37 0.42 1.22 38.75
C THR A 37 1.00 1.42 37.36
N ARG A 38 2.34 1.41 37.29
CA ARG A 38 3.09 1.40 36.03
C ARG A 38 3.21 0.00 35.42
N TYR A 39 2.90 -1.04 36.21
CA TYR A 39 2.95 -2.45 35.79
C TYR A 39 1.60 -3.14 36.08
N PRO A 40 0.56 -2.84 35.29
CA PRO A 40 -0.74 -3.48 35.47
C PRO A 40 -0.66 -4.98 35.17
N THR A 41 -1.33 -5.77 36.01
CA THR A 41 -1.57 -7.20 35.79
C THR A 41 -2.66 -7.42 34.74
N HIS A 42 -2.79 -8.65 34.24
CA HIS A 42 -3.84 -9.02 33.29
C HIS A 42 -5.25 -8.62 33.78
N ARG A 43 -5.52 -8.90 35.06
CA ARG A 43 -6.79 -8.61 35.73
C ARG A 43 -7.12 -7.12 35.70
N LEU A 44 -6.13 -6.25 35.93
CA LEU A 44 -6.37 -4.80 35.92
C LEU A 44 -6.77 -4.28 34.52
N TYR A 45 -6.23 -4.86 33.45
CA TYR A 45 -6.66 -4.52 32.09
C TYR A 45 -8.09 -4.99 31.83
N GLN A 46 -8.43 -6.22 32.21
CA GLN A 46 -9.78 -6.79 32.04
C GLN A 46 -10.83 -5.99 32.82
N THR A 47 -10.61 -5.72 34.10
CA THR A 47 -11.56 -4.94 34.91
C THR A 47 -11.77 -3.53 34.36
N ALA A 48 -10.72 -2.89 33.83
CA ALA A 48 -10.84 -1.58 33.20
C ALA A 48 -11.65 -1.64 31.90
N THR A 49 -11.49 -2.67 31.09
CA THR A 49 -12.22 -2.80 29.81
C THR A 49 -13.65 -3.31 30.01
N GLU A 50 -13.90 -4.18 30.98
CA GLU A 50 -15.22 -4.60 31.42
C GLU A 50 -16.06 -3.42 31.91
N GLN A 51 -15.49 -2.54 32.73
CA GLN A 51 -16.20 -1.33 33.17
C GLN A 51 -16.53 -0.39 31.99
N LEU A 52 -15.67 -0.32 30.97
CA LEU A 52 -15.89 0.53 29.79
C LEU A 52 -17.08 -0.02 28.99
N VAL A 53 -17.07 -1.33 28.74
CA VAL A 53 -18.10 -2.04 28.00
C VAL A 53 -19.43 -2.05 28.77
N SER A 54 -19.41 -2.18 30.09
CA SER A 54 -20.64 -2.11 30.92
C SER A 54 -21.37 -0.78 30.79
N ARG A 55 -20.63 0.32 30.60
CA ARG A 55 -21.18 1.66 30.44
C ARG A 55 -21.55 1.98 28.99
N TYR A 56 -20.85 1.38 28.03
CA TYR A 56 -21.09 1.57 26.61
C TYR A 56 -21.08 0.21 25.86
N PRO A 57 -22.20 -0.54 25.90
CA PRO A 57 -22.25 -1.89 25.31
C PRO A 57 -22.01 -1.94 23.80
N HIS A 58 -22.32 -0.85 23.10
CA HIS A 58 -22.12 -0.71 21.65
C HIS A 58 -20.63 -0.60 21.24
N LEU A 59 -19.71 -0.49 22.20
CA LEU A 59 -18.25 -0.48 21.92
C LEU A 59 -17.68 -1.90 21.78
N ILE A 60 -18.48 -2.94 22.00
CA ILE A 60 -18.10 -4.33 21.72
C ILE A 60 -18.07 -4.51 20.21
N ASP A 61 -16.88 -4.72 19.67
CA ASP A 61 -16.73 -5.06 18.27
C ASP A 61 -17.05 -6.55 18.09
N HIS A 62 -18.11 -6.86 17.33
CA HIS A 62 -18.56 -8.23 17.06
C HIS A 62 -18.02 -8.77 15.72
N LEU A 63 -17.16 -8.02 15.03
CA LEU A 63 -16.78 -8.31 13.64
C LEU A 63 -15.98 -9.61 13.44
N ASP A 64 -15.38 -10.21 14.47
CA ASP A 64 -14.42 -11.33 14.29
C ASP A 64 -14.60 -12.52 15.26
N GLY A 65 -15.81 -12.80 15.74
CA GLY A 65 -16.09 -14.01 16.54
C GLY A 65 -15.26 -14.19 17.82
N ARG A 66 -14.50 -13.15 18.21
CA ARG A 66 -13.70 -13.04 19.43
C ARG A 66 -14.30 -11.96 20.30
N ASP A 67 -14.32 -12.21 21.60
CA ASP A 67 -14.84 -11.30 22.62
C ASP A 67 -14.31 -9.88 22.37
N GLY A 68 -15.18 -8.94 21.99
CA GLY A 68 -14.80 -7.56 21.64
C GLY A 68 -14.06 -6.80 22.75
N LEU A 69 -14.03 -7.37 23.96
CA LEU A 69 -13.23 -6.95 25.10
C LEU A 69 -11.71 -7.11 24.89
N ASP A 70 -11.29 -8.09 24.10
CA ASP A 70 -9.88 -8.38 23.82
C ASP A 70 -9.21 -7.27 23.00
N MET A 71 -9.96 -6.63 22.11
CA MET A 71 -9.46 -5.50 21.33
C MET A 71 -9.04 -4.35 22.26
N TRP A 72 -9.93 -3.93 23.17
CA TRP A 72 -9.66 -2.84 24.12
C TRP A 72 -8.53 -3.20 25.08
N THR A 73 -8.51 -4.45 25.54
CA THR A 73 -7.46 -4.99 26.42
C THR A 73 -6.09 -4.96 25.73
N GLY A 74 -6.04 -5.35 24.46
CA GLY A 74 -4.86 -5.30 23.62
C GLY A 74 -4.37 -3.87 23.37
N CYS A 75 -5.27 -2.94 23.06
CA CYS A 75 -4.94 -1.52 22.88
C CYS A 75 -4.35 -0.90 24.16
N LEU A 76 -4.97 -1.15 25.31
CA LEU A 76 -4.50 -0.64 26.60
C LEU A 76 -3.14 -1.24 26.97
N ARG A 77 -2.97 -2.56 26.82
CA ARG A 77 -1.69 -3.25 27.05
C ARG A 77 -0.57 -2.68 26.18
N ASN A 78 -0.85 -2.45 24.90
CA ASN A 78 0.12 -1.86 23.97
C ASN A 78 0.48 -0.42 24.35
N LYS A 79 -0.48 0.36 24.85
CA LYS A 79 -0.22 1.71 25.37
C LYS A 79 0.73 1.68 26.57
N PHE A 80 0.51 0.80 27.54
CA PHE A 80 1.41 0.58 28.68
C PHE A 80 2.80 0.08 28.26
N LYS A 81 2.86 -0.83 27.28
CA LYS A 81 4.13 -1.32 26.72
C LYS A 81 4.93 -0.18 26.08
N ASN A 82 4.27 0.70 25.32
CA ASN A 82 4.93 1.80 24.63
C ASN A 82 5.31 2.94 25.58
N ALA A 83 4.46 3.26 26.57
CA ALA A 83 4.80 4.24 27.60
C ALA A 83 6.04 3.79 28.39
N ARG A 84 6.11 2.53 28.82
CA ARG A 84 7.28 1.99 29.54
C ARG A 84 8.59 2.06 28.74
N LYS A 85 8.53 1.87 27.42
CA LYS A 85 9.70 2.05 26.55
C LYS A 85 10.22 3.49 26.49
N GLN A 86 9.34 4.48 26.73
CA GLN A 86 9.69 5.89 26.70
C GLN A 86 10.24 6.40 28.05
N PHE A 87 9.89 5.75 29.16
CA PHE A 87 10.38 6.08 30.51
C PHE A 87 11.65 5.31 30.91
N GLU A 88 12.42 4.82 29.94
CA GLU A 88 13.50 3.85 30.17
C GLU A 88 14.79 4.51 30.69
N ASN A 89 14.74 5.09 31.91
CA ASN A 89 15.84 5.07 32.89
C ASN A 89 15.63 3.81 33.74
N CYS A 90 16.21 2.68 33.31
CA CYS A 90 15.97 1.35 33.88
C CYS A 90 16.53 1.18 35.29
N SER A 91 15.75 0.61 36.21
CA SER A 91 16.31 -0.02 37.41
C SER A 91 17.08 -1.30 37.04
N PRO A 92 18.13 -1.68 37.81
CA PRO A 92 18.99 -2.83 37.49
C PRO A 92 18.25 -4.17 37.36
N GLU A 93 17.15 -4.36 38.09
CA GLU A 93 16.34 -5.58 38.04
C GLU A 93 15.65 -5.78 36.67
N MET A 94 15.29 -4.68 36.00
CA MET A 94 14.70 -4.73 34.66
C MET A 94 15.73 -5.04 33.57
N LEU A 95 16.97 -4.55 33.71
CA LEU A 95 18.05 -4.91 32.79
C LEU A 95 18.33 -6.41 32.86
N ALA A 96 18.35 -6.99 34.06
CA ALA A 96 18.54 -8.43 34.26
C ALA A 96 17.45 -9.27 33.58
N ARG A 97 16.17 -8.88 33.69
CA ARG A 97 15.07 -9.60 33.00
C ARG A 97 15.11 -9.39 31.48
N LYS A 98 15.45 -8.20 31.01
CA LYS A 98 15.59 -7.90 29.57
C LYS A 98 16.72 -8.72 28.95
N GLN A 99 17.83 -8.91 29.68
CA GLN A 99 18.91 -9.81 29.26
C GLN A 99 18.50 -11.28 29.25
N LYS A 100 17.72 -11.74 30.25
CA LYS A 100 17.31 -13.15 30.38
C LYS A 100 16.32 -13.61 29.30
N TYR A 101 15.46 -12.71 28.80
CA TYR A 101 14.39 -13.06 27.85
C TYR A 101 14.53 -12.41 26.47
N SER A 102 15.59 -11.65 26.21
CA SER A 102 15.87 -11.14 24.86
C SER A 102 16.59 -12.22 24.06
N HIS A 103 15.88 -12.86 23.12
CA HIS A 103 16.53 -13.69 22.10
C HIS A 103 17.55 -12.82 21.34
N LYS A 104 18.84 -13.16 21.47
CA LYS A 104 19.93 -12.51 20.72
C LYS A 104 19.71 -12.80 19.23
N LYS A 105 19.15 -11.85 18.47
CA LYS A 105 19.42 -11.80 17.04
C LYS A 105 20.89 -11.40 16.90
N GLN A 106 21.70 -12.30 16.33
CA GLN A 106 23.08 -12.01 15.92
C GLN A 106 23.07 -10.72 15.10
N LYS A 107 23.77 -9.69 15.61
CA LYS A 107 24.01 -8.44 14.89
C LYS A 107 25.19 -8.69 13.95
N GLN A 108 24.93 -8.65 12.64
CA GLN A 108 25.97 -8.31 11.67
C GLN A 108 26.35 -6.85 11.93
N THR A 109 27.64 -6.61 12.12
CA THR A 109 28.22 -5.30 12.43
C THR A 109 28.18 -4.37 11.23
N CYS A 110 27.62 -3.18 11.38
CA CYS A 110 28.13 -1.96 10.76
C CYS A 110 27.69 -0.74 11.57
N SER A 111 28.60 0.23 11.65
CA SER A 111 28.65 1.38 12.54
C SER A 111 27.54 2.43 12.35
N ASP A 112 27.22 3.11 13.46
CA ASP A 112 26.67 4.48 13.67
C ASP A 112 26.09 5.19 12.43
N THR A 113 24.81 5.62 12.37
CA THR A 113 24.02 6.40 13.34
C THR A 113 22.50 6.19 13.11
N GLU A 114 21.71 6.44 14.17
CA GLU A 114 20.23 6.49 14.27
C GLU A 114 19.46 5.25 14.81
N PRO A 115 18.51 5.44 15.75
CA PRO A 115 17.82 4.33 16.42
C PRO A 115 16.66 3.75 15.59
N PRO A 116 16.50 2.42 15.53
CA PRO A 116 15.49 1.78 14.69
C PRO A 116 14.07 1.95 15.23
N ASN A 117 13.19 2.49 14.40
CA ASN A 117 11.79 2.81 14.73
C ASN A 117 10.90 1.55 14.67
N LYS A 118 10.57 0.98 15.84
CA LYS A 118 9.96 -0.36 16.03
C LYS A 118 8.45 -0.49 15.70
N LYS A 119 7.91 0.22 14.70
CA LYS A 119 6.45 0.24 14.46
C LYS A 119 5.94 -0.49 13.22
N LEU A 120 6.78 -1.13 12.42
CA LEU A 120 6.33 -1.77 11.17
C LEU A 120 6.50 -3.31 11.12
N CYS A 121 6.89 -3.96 12.23
CA CYS A 121 7.01 -5.43 12.31
C CYS A 121 5.66 -6.16 12.50
N ARG A 122 4.67 -5.91 11.64
CA ARG A 122 3.45 -6.74 11.58
C ARG A 122 3.03 -7.01 10.13
N LEU A 123 3.88 -7.73 9.40
CA LEU A 123 3.46 -8.60 8.31
C LEU A 123 4.58 -9.64 8.16
N ALA A 124 4.26 -10.90 8.45
CA ALA A 124 5.25 -11.96 8.62
C ALA A 124 5.93 -12.42 7.31
N ASN A 125 5.72 -11.73 6.18
CA ASN A 125 6.41 -11.98 4.90
C ASN A 125 6.64 -10.70 4.07
N SER A 126 6.61 -9.50 4.67
CA SER A 126 6.72 -8.22 3.94
C SER A 126 8.07 -7.53 4.09
N ASN A 127 9.16 -8.27 4.32
CA ASN A 127 10.51 -7.68 4.28
C ASN A 127 10.82 -7.10 2.89
N HIS A 128 10.15 -7.59 1.85
CA HIS A 128 10.28 -7.15 0.47
C HIS A 128 9.31 -6.02 0.08
N LEU A 129 8.63 -5.33 1.00
CA LEU A 129 7.69 -4.24 0.67
C LEU A 129 7.96 -2.96 1.46
N ALA A 130 9.03 -2.97 2.25
CA ALA A 130 9.32 -1.92 3.19
C ALA A 130 10.50 -1.09 2.69
N MET A 131 10.20 0.02 2.05
CA MET A 131 11.18 0.99 1.57
C MET A 131 11.69 1.82 2.76
N TYR A 132 12.84 1.44 3.33
CA TYR A 132 13.52 2.21 4.38
C TYR A 132 14.85 2.83 3.94
N ASP A 133 15.38 2.43 2.78
CA ASP A 133 16.66 2.93 2.25
C ASP A 133 16.72 2.88 0.72
N GLU A 134 17.77 3.50 0.16
CA GLU A 134 18.12 3.47 -1.27
C GLU A 134 18.33 2.02 -1.78
N GLY A 135 18.89 1.13 -0.95
CA GLY A 135 19.20 -0.26 -1.29
C GLY A 135 17.98 -1.15 -1.46
N ALA A 136 16.86 -0.83 -0.80
CA ALA A 136 15.60 -1.54 -0.97
C ALA A 136 15.11 -1.45 -2.42
N MET A 137 15.19 -0.28 -3.07
CA MET A 137 14.81 -0.10 -4.46
C MET A 137 15.56 -1.06 -5.39
N MET A 138 16.88 -1.17 -5.17
CA MET A 138 17.74 -2.04 -5.97
C MET A 138 17.36 -3.52 -5.81
N GLN A 139 17.12 -3.98 -4.58
CA GLN A 139 16.66 -5.35 -4.31
C GLN A 139 15.28 -5.66 -4.93
N HIS A 140 14.41 -4.66 -5.04
CA HIS A 140 13.14 -4.78 -5.74
C HIS A 140 13.34 -4.92 -7.25
N CYS A 141 14.23 -4.11 -7.84
CA CYS A 141 14.55 -4.16 -9.26
C CYS A 141 15.24 -5.46 -9.65
N GLU A 142 16.26 -5.89 -8.91
CA GLU A 142 16.99 -7.15 -9.12
C GLU A 142 16.03 -8.34 -9.12
N TRP A 143 15.14 -8.40 -8.12
CA TRP A 143 14.15 -9.48 -8.06
C TRP A 143 13.18 -9.43 -9.24
N LEU A 144 12.73 -8.24 -9.65
CA LEU A 144 11.83 -8.09 -10.80
C LEU A 144 12.49 -8.51 -12.11
N GLU A 145 13.80 -8.27 -12.24
CA GLU A 145 14.60 -8.72 -13.37
C GLU A 145 14.74 -10.24 -13.40
N GLU A 146 15.14 -10.86 -12.29
CA GLU A 146 15.24 -12.31 -12.16
C GLU A 146 13.92 -13.03 -12.44
N ASN A 147 12.80 -12.41 -12.07
CA ASN A 147 11.48 -13.02 -12.14
C ASN A 147 10.64 -12.51 -13.32
N ALA A 148 11.17 -11.66 -14.21
CA ALA A 148 10.39 -11.00 -15.25
C ALA A 148 9.61 -11.99 -16.14
N GLY A 149 10.21 -13.15 -16.45
CA GLY A 149 9.62 -14.20 -17.28
C GLY A 149 8.73 -15.23 -16.55
N THR A 150 8.59 -15.14 -15.22
CA THR A 150 7.77 -16.08 -14.43
C THR A 150 6.28 -15.76 -14.50
N THR A 151 5.40 -16.65 -14.05
CA THR A 151 3.95 -16.41 -13.95
C THR A 151 3.51 -15.83 -12.59
N GLU A 152 4.47 -15.33 -11.78
CA GLU A 152 4.20 -14.81 -10.44
C GLU A 152 3.66 -13.36 -10.45
N ASP A 153 2.55 -13.13 -11.17
CA ASP A 153 2.05 -11.79 -11.46
C ASP A 153 1.65 -10.99 -10.21
N GLU A 154 1.09 -11.64 -9.19
CA GLU A 154 0.74 -10.95 -7.94
C GLU A 154 1.99 -10.51 -7.16
N ALA A 155 3.04 -11.35 -7.10
CA ALA A 155 4.29 -10.99 -6.43
C ALA A 155 5.00 -9.84 -7.15
N LYS A 156 5.01 -9.86 -8.49
CA LYS A 156 5.51 -8.75 -9.31
C LYS A 156 4.72 -7.48 -9.03
N ARG A 157 3.38 -7.54 -9.06
CA ARG A 157 2.51 -6.38 -8.80
C ARG A 157 2.80 -5.76 -7.43
N GLN A 158 2.94 -6.55 -6.38
CA GLN A 158 3.25 -6.05 -5.04
C GLN A 158 4.59 -5.29 -4.99
N ARG A 159 5.62 -5.80 -5.67
CA ARG A 159 6.94 -5.14 -5.73
C ARG A 159 6.96 -3.91 -6.63
N LEU A 160 6.22 -3.93 -7.74
CA LEU A 160 6.01 -2.77 -8.59
C LEU A 160 5.30 -1.67 -7.80
N LEU A 161 4.24 -1.99 -7.05
CA LEU A 161 3.49 -1.06 -6.19
C LEU A 161 4.38 -0.42 -5.12
N ALA A 162 5.23 -1.21 -4.47
CA ALA A 162 6.15 -0.71 -3.44
C ALA A 162 7.14 0.34 -3.97
N THR A 163 7.50 0.25 -5.25
CA THR A 163 8.51 1.13 -5.89
C THR A 163 7.93 2.16 -6.86
N ALA A 164 6.63 2.11 -7.15
CA ALA A 164 5.96 2.84 -8.23
C ALA A 164 6.27 4.35 -8.23
N ASN A 165 6.07 5.02 -7.10
CA ASN A 165 6.25 6.47 -7.01
C ASN A 165 7.70 6.92 -7.28
N ARG A 166 8.68 6.15 -6.79
CA ARG A 166 10.09 6.48 -6.96
C ARG A 166 10.53 6.22 -8.40
N ARG A 167 10.16 5.06 -8.92
CA ARG A 167 10.45 4.65 -10.29
C ARG A 167 9.80 5.58 -11.31
N HIS A 168 8.53 5.95 -11.11
CA HIS A 168 7.86 6.91 -11.98
C HIS A 168 8.58 8.27 -12.02
N LYS A 169 9.02 8.78 -10.87
CA LYS A 169 9.82 10.02 -10.82
C LYS A 169 11.16 9.89 -11.54
N GLN A 170 11.84 8.76 -11.43
CA GLN A 170 13.10 8.50 -12.15
C GLN A 170 12.85 8.42 -13.66
N LEU A 171 11.83 7.66 -14.07
CA LEU A 171 11.43 7.49 -15.48
C LEU A 171 11.10 8.83 -16.15
N GLN A 172 10.53 9.79 -15.42
CA GLN A 172 10.25 11.13 -15.95
C GLN A 172 11.51 11.94 -16.31
N THR A 173 12.66 11.59 -15.76
CA THR A 173 13.92 12.36 -15.91
C THR A 173 14.94 11.71 -16.85
N MET A 174 14.66 10.51 -17.34
CA MET A 174 15.59 9.71 -18.13
C MET A 174 15.07 9.47 -19.55
N SER A 175 15.99 9.24 -20.48
CA SER A 175 15.66 8.78 -21.82
C SER A 175 15.11 7.35 -21.80
N VAL A 176 14.45 6.94 -22.88
CA VAL A 176 13.96 5.55 -23.04
C VAL A 176 15.10 4.54 -22.93
N GLN A 177 16.25 4.84 -23.53
CA GLN A 177 17.41 3.94 -23.48
C GLN A 177 17.94 3.77 -22.05
N GLU A 178 18.05 4.87 -21.29
CA GLU A 178 18.46 4.83 -19.88
C GLU A 178 17.43 4.13 -18.99
N ALA A 179 16.14 4.27 -19.29
CA ALA A 179 15.08 3.56 -18.58
C ALA A 179 15.17 2.05 -18.75
N LEU A 180 15.42 1.58 -19.98
CA LEU A 180 15.52 0.16 -20.28
C LEU A 180 16.83 -0.45 -19.75
N THR A 181 17.91 0.32 -19.61
CA THR A 181 19.12 -0.16 -18.93
C THR A 181 18.98 -0.16 -17.41
N THR A 182 18.27 0.82 -16.84
CA THR A 182 18.09 0.93 -15.38
C THR A 182 17.01 -0.01 -14.84
N PHE A 183 16.00 -0.32 -15.66
CA PHE A 183 14.91 -1.23 -15.32
C PHE A 183 14.69 -2.28 -16.42
N PRO A 184 15.61 -3.26 -16.57
CA PRO A 184 15.56 -4.22 -17.69
C PRO A 184 14.28 -5.05 -17.73
N PHE A 185 13.64 -5.28 -16.58
CA PHE A 185 12.36 -5.98 -16.50
C PHE A 185 11.24 -5.27 -17.28
N LEU A 186 11.36 -3.98 -17.59
CA LEU A 186 10.40 -3.24 -18.44
C LEU A 186 10.52 -3.60 -19.93
N CYS A 187 11.58 -4.29 -20.36
CA CYS A 187 11.66 -4.86 -21.71
C CYS A 187 10.70 -6.03 -21.91
N VAL A 188 10.20 -6.64 -20.83
CA VAL A 188 9.24 -7.74 -20.88
C VAL A 188 7.83 -7.16 -20.95
N GLU A 189 7.10 -7.49 -22.01
CA GLU A 189 5.76 -6.97 -22.30
C GLU A 189 4.80 -7.07 -21.10
N SER A 190 4.69 -8.25 -20.49
CA SER A 190 3.79 -8.47 -19.35
C SER A 190 4.12 -7.57 -18.15
N THR A 191 5.40 -7.39 -17.85
CA THR A 191 5.87 -6.54 -16.75
C THR A 191 5.70 -5.05 -17.08
N LEU A 192 5.89 -4.65 -18.34
CA LEU A 192 5.63 -3.28 -18.80
C LEU A 192 4.14 -2.93 -18.67
N LEU A 193 3.26 -3.84 -19.08
CA LEU A 193 1.81 -3.66 -18.95
C LEU A 193 1.42 -3.56 -17.47
N MET A 194 1.93 -4.45 -16.62
CA MET A 194 1.72 -4.38 -15.17
C MET A 194 2.21 -3.06 -14.58
N GLU A 195 3.37 -2.56 -15.03
CA GLU A 195 3.90 -1.29 -14.57
C GLU A 195 2.99 -0.12 -14.91
N PHE A 196 2.49 -0.06 -16.15
CA PHE A 196 1.52 0.95 -16.55
C PHE A 196 0.30 0.95 -15.62
N GLU A 197 -0.25 -0.23 -15.33
CA GLU A 197 -1.42 -0.32 -14.46
C GLU A 197 -1.14 0.13 -13.03
N VAL A 198 0.06 -0.17 -12.51
CA VAL A 198 0.49 0.19 -11.16
C VAL A 198 0.69 1.70 -11.04
N VAL A 199 1.39 2.32 -12.00
CA VAL A 199 1.70 3.75 -11.99
C VAL A 199 0.46 4.59 -12.19
N PHE A 200 -0.37 4.24 -13.18
CA PHE A 200 -1.53 5.05 -13.57
C PHE A 200 -2.83 4.63 -12.87
N GLN A 201 -2.81 3.55 -12.09
CA GLN A 201 -3.97 2.97 -11.40
C GLN A 201 -5.16 2.74 -12.33
N LYS A 202 -4.87 2.32 -13.56
CA LYS A 202 -5.84 2.12 -14.63
C LYS A 202 -5.53 0.81 -15.32
N ARG A 203 -6.54 -0.01 -15.58
CA ARG A 203 -6.36 -1.23 -16.38
C ARG A 203 -6.14 -0.83 -17.83
N ILE A 204 -5.07 -1.35 -18.44
CA ILE A 204 -4.71 -0.96 -19.80
C ILE A 204 -5.75 -1.48 -20.81
N ALA A 205 -6.30 -2.67 -20.57
CA ALA A 205 -7.34 -3.28 -21.40
C ALA A 205 -8.56 -2.35 -21.53
N ASP A 206 -9.11 -1.87 -20.40
CA ASP A 206 -10.27 -0.97 -20.39
C ASP A 206 -9.99 0.34 -21.15
N LYS A 207 -8.75 0.84 -21.10
CA LYS A 207 -8.34 2.05 -21.82
C LYS A 207 -8.14 1.82 -23.31
N MET A 208 -7.56 0.70 -23.69
CA MET A 208 -7.43 0.29 -25.08
C MET A 208 -8.81 0.07 -25.70
N GLU A 209 -9.70 -0.65 -25.02
CA GLU A 209 -11.07 -0.90 -25.47
C GLU A 209 -11.84 0.41 -25.69
N ALA A 210 -11.80 1.32 -24.72
CA ALA A 210 -12.42 2.64 -24.86
C ALA A 210 -11.81 3.45 -26.02
N GLY A 211 -10.48 3.37 -26.21
CA GLY A 211 -9.79 4.02 -27.32
C GLY A 211 -10.21 3.47 -28.67
N PHE A 212 -10.23 2.14 -28.83
CA PHE A 212 -10.66 1.48 -30.06
C PHE A 212 -12.13 1.75 -30.38
N ALA A 213 -13.01 1.75 -29.38
CA ALA A 213 -14.41 2.13 -29.56
C ALA A 213 -14.53 3.58 -30.08
N SER A 214 -13.77 4.51 -29.51
CA SER A 214 -13.75 5.90 -29.96
C SER A 214 -13.20 6.05 -31.37
N LEU A 215 -12.13 5.33 -31.73
CA LEU A 215 -11.55 5.38 -33.07
C LEU A 215 -12.50 4.77 -34.10
N SER A 216 -13.17 3.68 -33.75
CA SER A 216 -14.22 3.07 -34.60
C SER A 216 -15.33 4.07 -34.89
N ASP A 217 -15.83 4.75 -33.84
CA ASP A 217 -16.89 5.75 -33.98
C ASP A 217 -16.46 6.92 -34.87
N ILE A 218 -15.20 7.38 -34.75
CA ILE A 218 -14.65 8.43 -35.62
C ILE A 218 -14.58 7.96 -37.08
N ILE A 219 -14.07 6.76 -37.34
CA ILE A 219 -13.98 6.21 -38.70
C ILE A 219 -15.38 6.10 -39.32
N LEU A 220 -16.35 5.56 -38.57
CA LEU A 220 -17.71 5.37 -39.08
C LEU A 220 -18.47 6.70 -39.31
N LYS A 221 -18.19 7.74 -38.53
CA LYS A 221 -18.86 9.05 -38.65
C LYS A 221 -18.18 10.01 -39.62
N HIS A 222 -16.86 9.94 -39.72
CA HIS A 222 -16.06 10.97 -40.38
C HIS A 222 -15.08 10.42 -41.42
N GLY A 223 -14.95 9.10 -41.56
CA GLY A 223 -14.16 8.49 -42.62
C GLY A 223 -14.78 8.72 -44.00
N THR A 224 -13.93 8.67 -45.02
CA THR A 224 -14.37 8.59 -46.41
C THR A 224 -15.09 7.27 -46.67
N GLU A 225 -15.96 7.21 -47.68
CA GLU A 225 -16.68 5.97 -48.03
C GLU A 225 -15.74 4.79 -48.25
N ARG A 226 -14.56 5.04 -48.84
CA ARG A 226 -13.53 4.02 -49.06
C ARG A 226 -12.93 3.51 -47.75
N GLU A 227 -12.62 4.42 -46.81
CA GLU A 227 -12.08 4.04 -45.50
C GLU A 227 -13.07 3.25 -44.66
N VAL A 228 -14.35 3.66 -44.69
CA VAL A 228 -15.42 2.96 -43.98
C VAL A 228 -15.62 1.56 -44.56
N ALA A 229 -15.64 1.41 -45.89
CA ALA A 229 -15.76 0.10 -46.54
C ALA A 229 -14.58 -0.82 -46.16
N SER A 230 -13.34 -0.32 -46.26
CA SER A 230 -12.15 -1.08 -45.87
C SER A 230 -12.13 -1.45 -44.39
N PHE A 231 -12.61 -0.58 -43.50
CA PHE A 231 -12.73 -0.87 -42.07
C PHE A 231 -13.77 -1.97 -41.77
N LEU A 232 -14.92 -1.93 -42.43
CA LEU A 232 -15.98 -2.92 -42.26
C LEU A 232 -15.59 -4.28 -42.85
N ASP A 233 -14.93 -4.31 -44.00
CA ASP A 233 -14.41 -5.54 -44.61
C ASP A 233 -13.37 -6.19 -43.69
N ALA A 234 -12.42 -5.41 -43.16
CA ALA A 234 -11.43 -5.90 -42.20
C ALA A 234 -12.08 -6.47 -40.92
N ALA A 235 -13.21 -5.90 -40.49
CA ALA A 235 -13.95 -6.38 -39.32
C ALA A 235 -14.74 -7.68 -39.59
N GLN A 236 -15.14 -7.93 -40.84
CA GLN A 236 -15.95 -9.10 -41.21
C GLN A 236 -15.11 -10.30 -41.66
N GLU A 237 -14.06 -10.07 -42.46
CA GLU A 237 -13.33 -11.15 -43.14
C GLU A 237 -12.00 -11.50 -42.46
N ASP A 238 -11.25 -10.49 -42.01
CA ASP A 238 -9.87 -10.67 -41.55
C ASP A 238 -9.72 -10.69 -40.01
N GLY A 239 -10.79 -10.33 -39.30
CA GLY A 239 -10.89 -10.37 -37.84
C GLY A 239 -10.14 -9.25 -37.09
N ILE A 240 -10.11 -9.37 -35.76
CA ILE A 240 -9.62 -8.31 -34.85
C ILE A 240 -8.23 -7.79 -35.19
N ARG A 241 -7.32 -8.63 -35.68
CA ARG A 241 -5.95 -8.23 -35.98
C ARG A 241 -5.87 -7.26 -37.16
N ALA A 242 -6.69 -7.45 -38.19
CA ALA A 242 -6.73 -6.55 -39.34
C ALA A 242 -7.39 -5.22 -38.98
N VAL A 243 -8.44 -5.24 -38.16
CA VAL A 243 -9.05 -4.03 -37.60
C VAL A 243 -8.02 -3.21 -36.81
N LEU A 244 -7.25 -3.88 -35.95
CA LEU A 244 -6.19 -3.23 -35.17
C LEU A 244 -5.06 -2.69 -36.07
N ALA A 245 -4.67 -3.42 -37.12
CA ALA A 245 -3.67 -2.95 -38.07
C ALA A 245 -4.14 -1.72 -38.85
N PHE A 246 -5.40 -1.72 -39.32
CA PHE A 246 -6.01 -0.57 -39.99
C PHE A 246 -6.07 0.67 -39.07
N MET A 247 -6.52 0.48 -37.82
CA MET A 247 -6.52 1.56 -36.83
C MET A 247 -5.11 2.07 -36.54
N ALA A 248 -4.12 1.17 -36.43
CA ALA A 248 -2.74 1.54 -36.18
C ALA A 248 -2.13 2.34 -37.34
N ASP A 249 -2.41 1.95 -38.59
CA ASP A 249 -1.96 2.66 -39.80
C ASP A 249 -2.53 4.09 -39.85
N ARG A 250 -3.86 4.21 -39.68
CA ARG A 250 -4.54 5.50 -39.58
C ARG A 250 -4.00 6.38 -38.44
N CYS A 251 -3.67 5.76 -37.31
CA CYS A 251 -3.08 6.46 -36.17
C CYS A 251 -1.62 6.84 -36.43
N ALA A 252 -0.81 6.02 -37.12
CA ALA A 252 0.59 6.29 -37.42
C ALA A 252 0.75 7.54 -38.30
N ASP A 253 -0.13 7.71 -39.30
CA ASP A 253 -0.19 8.93 -40.12
C ASP A 253 -0.45 10.19 -39.28
N SER A 254 -1.23 10.04 -38.19
CA SER A 254 -1.52 11.13 -37.24
C SER A 254 -0.43 11.27 -36.17
N PHE A 255 0.28 10.20 -35.84
CA PHE A 255 1.30 10.15 -34.80
C PHE A 255 2.62 10.73 -35.29
N GLU A 256 3.00 10.52 -36.56
CA GLU A 256 4.13 11.23 -37.17
C GLU A 256 3.90 12.75 -37.19
N ALA A 257 2.66 13.19 -37.48
CA ALA A 257 2.28 14.60 -37.43
C ALA A 257 2.37 15.20 -36.00
N ILE A 258 1.99 14.42 -34.99
CA ILE A 258 2.12 14.83 -33.58
C ILE A 258 3.58 14.82 -33.12
N LEU A 259 4.39 13.83 -33.52
CA LEU A 259 5.81 13.75 -33.18
C LEU A 259 6.63 14.89 -33.81
N THR A 260 6.23 15.35 -35.00
CA THR A 260 6.83 16.54 -35.63
C THR A 260 6.45 17.83 -34.89
N GLU A 261 5.22 17.96 -34.37
CA GLU A 261 4.84 19.11 -33.53
C GLU A 261 5.51 19.10 -32.14
N VAL A 262 5.73 17.93 -31.55
CA VAL A 262 6.34 17.80 -30.22
C VAL A 262 7.87 17.94 -30.29
N SER A 263 8.52 17.59 -31.40
CA SER A 263 9.97 17.77 -31.59
C SER A 263 10.40 19.23 -31.83
N PHE A 264 9.45 20.17 -31.92
CA PHE A 264 9.69 21.61 -32.08
C PHE A 264 9.43 22.44 -30.81
N ARG A 265 9.30 21.81 -29.63
CA ARG A 265 9.21 22.49 -28.32
C ARG A 265 10.26 21.95 -27.35
#